data_AF-A0A9W8V177-F1
#
_entry.id   AF-A0A9W8V177-F1
#
_cell.length_a   1.000
_cell.length_b   1.000
_cell.length_c   1.000
_cell.angle_alpha   90.00
_cell.angle_beta   90.00
_cell.angle_gamma   90.00
#
_symmetry.space_group_name_H-M   'P 1'
#
loop_
_entity.id
_entity.type
_entity.pdbx_description
1 polymer ?
#
loop_
_entity_poly.entity_id
_entity_poly.type
_entity_poly.pdbx_seq_one_letter_code
_entity_poly.pdbx_strand_id
1 'polypeptide(L)'
;MADKKETKEKSPMQEETEDYLKDRWETHRLVFETLMEKLNDPENPDNAAMTKEAQIHLSSLLKIQTKLDEKSKNDDEMGQEKTKEKGKEKTREESRGDDTE
;
A
#
# COMPACT_ATOMS: atom_id res chain seq x y z
N MET A 1 -12.12 -2.85 -46.14
CA MET A 1 -12.20 -3.09 -44.69
C MET A 1 -10.80 -3.48 -44.21
N ALA A 2 -10.18 -2.65 -43.36
CA ALA A 2 -8.94 -3.00 -42.68
C ALA A 2 -8.90 -2.21 -41.37
N ASP A 3 -9.59 -2.74 -40.35
CA ASP A 3 -9.51 -2.27 -38.97
C ASP A 3 -8.10 -2.56 -38.46
N LYS A 4 -7.22 -1.55 -38.54
CA LYS A 4 -5.91 -1.57 -37.89
C LYS A 4 -6.14 -1.28 -36.41
N LYS A 5 -6.43 -2.32 -35.64
CA LYS A 5 -6.33 -2.27 -34.18
C LYS A 5 -4.85 -2.14 -33.82
N GLU A 6 -4.43 -0.92 -33.55
CA GLU A 6 -3.16 -0.59 -32.93
C GLU A 6 -3.16 -1.19 -31.52
N THR A 7 -2.63 -2.40 -31.39
CA THR A 7 -2.38 -3.03 -30.10
C THR A 7 -1.27 -2.23 -29.44
N LYS A 8 -1.66 -1.25 -28.62
CA LYS A 8 -0.78 -0.51 -27.73
C LYS A 8 -0.22 -1.52 -26.73
N GLU A 9 0.93 -2.09 -27.08
CA GLU A 9 1.78 -2.92 -26.23
C GLU A 9 2.08 -2.09 -24.97
N LYS A 10 1.23 -2.25 -23.95
CA LYS A 10 1.54 -1.76 -22.62
C LYS A 10 2.73 -2.61 -22.19
N SER A 11 3.90 -1.99 -22.14
CA SER A 11 5.10 -2.55 -21.53
C SER A 11 4.68 -3.31 -20.27
N PRO A 12 5.23 -4.51 -20.02
CA PRO A 12 4.86 -5.28 -18.83
C PRO A 12 4.99 -4.34 -17.64
N MET A 13 3.85 -4.08 -16.99
CA MET A 13 3.83 -3.32 -15.74
C MET A 13 4.87 -4.02 -14.86
N GLN A 14 6.00 -3.35 -14.61
CA GLN A 14 6.95 -3.83 -13.62
C GLN A 14 6.12 -4.13 -12.39
N GLU A 15 6.15 -5.38 -11.95
CA GLU A 15 5.42 -5.79 -10.77
C GLU A 15 5.79 -4.81 -9.66
N GLU A 16 4.80 -4.06 -9.14
CA GLU A 16 5.02 -3.12 -8.05
C GLU A 16 5.32 -3.95 -6.79
N THR A 17 6.53 -4.50 -6.70
CA THR A 17 7.04 -5.20 -5.54
C THR A 17 7.30 -4.20 -4.42
N GLU A 18 7.32 -4.68 -3.18
CA GLU A 18 7.64 -3.81 -2.04
C GLU A 18 9.01 -3.15 -2.19
N ASP A 19 10.00 -3.90 -2.69
CA ASP A 19 11.36 -3.41 -2.95
C ASP A 19 11.37 -2.28 -4.00
N TYR A 20 10.63 -2.44 -5.10
CA TYR A 20 10.48 -1.40 -6.12
C TYR A 20 9.79 -0.14 -5.58
N LEU A 21 8.79 -0.31 -4.71
CA LEU A 21 8.13 0.82 -4.04
C LEU A 21 9.10 1.52 -3.09
N LYS A 22 9.91 0.80 -2.31
CA LYS A 22 10.92 1.38 -1.42
C LYS A 22 11.98 2.15 -2.19
N ASP A 23 12.50 1.62 -3.29
CA ASP A 23 13.47 2.30 -4.16
C ASP A 23 12.93 3.63 -4.72
N ARG A 24 11.69 3.61 -5.23
CA ARG A 24 11.03 4.83 -5.71
C ARG A 24 10.73 5.83 -4.60
N TRP A 25 10.36 5.34 -3.42
CA TRP A 25 10.16 6.19 -2.24
C TRP A 25 11.47 6.89 -1.87
N GLU A 26 12.58 6.15 -1.80
CA GLU A 26 13.89 6.71 -1.47
C GLU A 26 14.36 7.74 -2.51
N THR A 27 14.13 7.47 -3.79
CA THR A 27 14.42 8.41 -4.87
C THR A 27 13.65 9.72 -4.70
N HIS A 28 12.33 9.65 -4.46
CA HIS A 28 11.53 10.85 -4.23
C HIS A 28 11.89 11.58 -2.94
N ARG A 29 12.33 10.86 -1.89
CA ARG A 29 12.80 11.45 -0.63
C ARG A 29 14.05 12.29 -0.88
N LEU A 30 15.05 11.73 -1.56
CA LEU A 30 16.32 12.40 -1.82
C LEU A 30 16.14 13.68 -2.66
N VAL A 31 15.28 13.61 -3.69
CA VAL A 31 14.96 14.79 -4.50
C VAL A 31 14.21 15.84 -3.68
N PHE A 32 13.24 15.43 -2.87
CA PHE A 32 12.52 16.34 -1.99
C PHE A 32 13.44 17.04 -0.98
N GLU A 33 14.34 16.30 -0.32
CA GLU A 33 15.33 16.86 0.62
C GLU A 33 16.25 17.86 -0.08
N THR A 34 16.71 17.53 -1.28
CA THR A 34 17.53 18.44 -2.10
C THR A 34 16.78 19.73 -2.45
N LEU A 35 15.49 19.63 -2.78
CA LEU A 35 14.66 20.80 -3.06
C LEU A 35 14.43 21.64 -1.81
N MET A 36 14.22 21.03 -0.64
CA MET A 36 14.06 21.74 0.63
C MET A 36 15.33 22.50 1.02
N GLU A 37 16.52 21.95 0.79
CA GLU A 37 17.79 22.66 1.01
C GLU A 37 17.91 23.88 0.09
N LYS A 38 17.55 23.75 -1.18
CA LYS A 38 17.59 24.85 -2.16
C LYS A 38 16.55 25.93 -1.89
N LEU A 39 15.36 25.54 -1.41
CA LEU A 39 14.28 26.46 -1.02
C LEU A 39 14.59 27.24 0.25
N ASN A 40 15.61 26.85 1.01
CA ASN A 40 16.06 27.60 2.18
C ASN A 40 16.75 28.91 1.78
N ASP A 41 17.09 29.11 0.51
CA ASP A 41 17.58 30.37 -0.02
C ASP A 41 16.40 31.25 -0.52
N PRO A 42 16.04 32.34 0.18
CA PRO A 42 14.90 33.18 -0.20
C PRO A 42 15.16 34.05 -1.44
N GLU A 43 16.41 34.20 -1.87
CA GLU A 43 16.79 35.02 -3.03
C GLU A 43 16.76 34.25 -4.34
N ASN A 44 16.58 32.93 -4.26
CA ASN A 44 16.50 32.06 -5.42
C ASN A 44 15.21 32.35 -6.25
N PRO A 45 15.36 32.84 -7.51
CA PRO A 45 14.23 33.21 -8.36
C PRO A 45 13.37 32.00 -8.75
N ASP A 46 13.91 30.78 -8.67
CA ASP A 46 13.22 29.54 -9.01
C ASP A 46 12.43 28.93 -7.84
N ASN A 47 12.38 29.60 -6.68
CA ASN A 47 11.68 29.10 -5.49
C ASN A 47 10.23 28.69 -5.75
N ALA A 48 9.51 29.45 -6.58
CA ALA A 48 8.13 29.10 -6.95
C ALA A 48 8.04 27.81 -7.79
N ALA A 49 9.02 27.56 -8.66
CA ALA A 49 9.09 26.35 -9.46
C ALA A 49 9.52 25.15 -8.61
N MET A 50 10.59 25.31 -7.81
CA MET A 50 11.08 24.29 -6.88
C MET A 50 10.04 23.89 -5.84
N THR A 51 9.20 24.83 -5.37
CA THR A 51 8.09 24.52 -4.46
C THR A 51 7.06 23.61 -5.12
N LYS A 52 6.71 23.87 -6.40
CA LYS A 52 5.79 22.99 -7.14
C LYS A 52 6.39 21.60 -7.37
N GLU A 53 7.68 21.55 -7.67
CA GLU A 53 8.41 20.29 -7.82
C GLU A 53 8.43 19.50 -6.50
N ALA A 54 8.71 20.18 -5.38
CA ALA A 54 8.69 19.59 -4.05
C ALA A 54 7.30 19.03 -3.70
N GLN A 55 6.23 19.73 -4.06
CA GLN A 55 4.85 19.24 -3.89
C GLN A 55 4.58 17.96 -4.70
N ILE A 56 5.09 17.86 -5.92
CA ILE A 56 4.95 16.65 -6.76
C ILE A 56 5.66 15.46 -6.12
N HIS A 57 6.88 15.67 -5.63
CA HIS A 57 7.65 14.63 -4.94
C HIS A 57 7.01 14.21 -3.62
N LEU A 58 6.55 15.17 -2.81
CA LEU A 58 5.82 14.88 -1.58
C LEU A 58 4.53 14.09 -1.84
N SER A 59 3.76 14.45 -2.88
CA SER A 59 2.57 13.69 -3.26
C SER A 59 2.91 12.25 -3.66
N SER A 60 4.03 12.06 -4.37
CA SER A 60 4.50 10.73 -4.77
C SER A 60 4.96 9.90 -3.57
N LEU A 61 5.68 10.50 -2.62
CA LEU A 61 6.08 9.87 -1.36
C LEU A 61 4.87 9.37 -0.58
N LEU A 62 3.86 10.21 -0.40
CA LEU A 62 2.63 9.84 0.33
C LEU A 62 1.89 8.69 -0.36
N LYS A 63 1.77 8.72 -1.69
CA LYS A 63 1.12 7.63 -2.45
C LYS A 63 1.86 6.31 -2.32
N ILE A 64 3.18 6.33 -2.41
CA ILE A 64 3.99 5.12 -2.26
C ILE A 64 3.94 4.61 -0.83
N GLN A 65 3.99 5.49 0.16
CA GLN A 65 3.83 5.13 1.57
C GLN A 65 2.50 4.42 1.80
N THR A 66 1.39 4.96 1.29
CA THR A 66 0.08 4.29 1.37
C THR A 66 0.09 2.89 0.75
N LYS A 67 0.70 2.72 -0.44
CA LYS A 67 0.83 1.39 -1.07
C LYS A 67 1.68 0.41 -0.24
N LEU A 68 2.74 0.90 0.40
CA LEU A 68 3.58 0.09 1.29
C LEU A 68 2.80 -0.33 2.54
N ASP A 69 2.04 0.59 3.15
CA ASP A 69 1.16 0.30 4.28
C ASP A 69 0.06 -0.71 3.92
N GLU A 70 -0.54 -0.61 2.73
CA GLU A 70 -1.55 -1.55 2.23
C GLU A 70 -0.97 -2.95 2.00
N LYS A 71 0.25 -3.05 1.45
CA LYS A 71 0.96 -4.32 1.28
C LYS A 71 1.32 -4.96 2.62
N SER A 72 1.82 -4.17 3.56
CA SER A 72 2.14 -4.65 4.91
C SER A 72 0.91 -5.22 5.61
N LYS A 73 -0.27 -4.60 5.45
CA LYS A 73 -1.53 -5.11 6.03
C LYS A 73 -2.05 -6.38 5.35
N ASN A 74 -1.89 -6.52 4.04
CA ASN A 74 -2.31 -7.73 3.33
C ASN A 74 -1.44 -8.94 3.68
N ASP A 75 -0.17 -8.74 4.02
CA ASP A 75 0.71 -9.83 4.48
C ASP A 75 0.28 -10.35 5.87
N ASP A 76 -0.17 -9.47 6.76
CA ASP A 76 -0.69 -9.81 8.10
C ASP A 76 -2.04 -10.55 8.06
N GLU A 77 -2.96 -10.24 7.13
CA GLU A 77 -4.27 -10.92 7.04
C GLU A 77 -4.20 -12.35 6.48
N MET A 78 -3.15 -12.69 5.71
CA MET A 78 -2.93 -14.06 5.24
C MET A 78 -2.45 -15.03 6.34
N GLY A 79 -2.11 -14.51 7.53
CA GLY A 79 -1.67 -15.30 8.68
C GLY A 79 -2.78 -15.87 9.57
N GLN A 80 -4.06 -15.47 9.40
CA GLN A 80 -5.13 -15.84 10.36
C GLN A 80 -6.35 -16.59 9.82
N GLU A 81 -6.41 -17.00 8.55
CA GLU A 81 -7.62 -17.68 8.03
C GLU A 81 -7.45 -19.16 7.64
N LYS A 82 -6.60 -19.94 8.31
CA LYS A 82 -6.60 -21.42 8.16
C LYS A 82 -6.33 -22.22 9.43
N THR A 83 -7.12 -22.03 10.50
CA THR A 83 -7.33 -23.10 11.49
C THR A 83 -8.69 -22.97 12.19
N LYS A 84 -9.79 -23.28 11.48
CA LYS A 84 -11.02 -23.77 12.13
C LYS A 84 -11.62 -24.90 11.31
N GLU A 85 -10.86 -25.99 11.14
CA GLU A 85 -11.45 -27.29 10.83
C GLU A 85 -11.61 -28.11 12.12
N LYS A 86 -12.81 -28.66 12.28
CA LYS A 86 -13.24 -29.76 13.17
C LYS A 86 -13.42 -29.49 14.67
N GLY A 87 -14.69 -29.29 15.01
CA GLY A 87 -15.45 -30.37 15.65
C GLY A 87 -15.61 -30.29 17.16
N LYS A 88 -16.82 -29.94 17.60
CA LYS A 88 -17.66 -30.80 18.45
C LYS A 88 -19.02 -30.14 18.68
N GLU A 89 -19.98 -30.65 17.92
CA GLU A 89 -21.38 -30.70 18.29
C GLU A 89 -21.49 -31.41 19.65
N LYS A 90 -22.13 -30.77 20.63
CA LYS A 90 -22.76 -31.46 21.76
C LYS A 90 -24.10 -30.81 22.05
N THR A 91 -25.10 -31.48 21.51
CA THR A 91 -26.50 -31.58 21.89
C THR A 91 -26.72 -31.24 23.36
N ARG A 92 -27.57 -30.23 23.62
CA ARG A 92 -28.10 -29.93 24.95
C ARG A 92 -29.24 -30.92 25.20
N GLU A 93 -28.92 -32.01 25.87
CA GLU A 93 -29.92 -32.97 26.34
C GLU A 93 -30.65 -32.38 27.55
N GLU A 94 -31.97 -32.35 27.43
CA GLU A 94 -32.94 -31.96 28.44
C GLU A 94 -33.15 -33.15 29.38
N SER A 95 -33.00 -32.95 30.70
CA SER A 95 -33.60 -33.80 31.75
C SER A 95 -33.39 -33.16 33.13
N ARG A 96 -34.47 -32.60 33.69
CA ARG A 96 -34.63 -32.37 35.14
C ARG A 96 -35.95 -32.99 35.57
N GLY A 97 -35.91 -34.28 35.85
CA GLY A 97 -36.65 -34.92 36.94
C GLY A 97 -35.60 -35.45 37.93
N ASP A 98 -35.87 -35.84 39.16
CA ASP A 98 -37.04 -35.92 40.02
C ASP A 98 -36.48 -36.24 41.43
N ASP A 99 -37.24 -35.93 42.46
CA ASP A 99 -37.14 -36.25 43.90
C ASP A 99 -36.12 -37.26 44.45
N THR A 100 -35.58 -36.91 45.64
CA THR A 100 -35.28 -37.68 46.89
C THR A 100 -34.04 -37.06 47.56
N GLU A 101 -33.96 -36.77 48.86
CA GLU A 101 -34.52 -37.38 50.08
C GLU A 101 -34.64 -36.31 51.21
#